data_AF-A0A8H6VKW9-F1
#
_entry.id   AF-A0A8H6VKW9-F1
#
_cell.length_a   1.000
_cell.length_b   1.000
_cell.length_c   1.000
_cell.angle_alpha   90.00
_cell.angle_beta   90.00
_cell.angle_gamma   90.00
#
_symmetry.space_group_name_H-M   'P 1'
#
loop_
_entity.id
_entity.type
_entity.pdbx_description
1 polymer ?
#
loop_
_entity_poly.entity_id
_entity_poly.type
_entity_poly.pdbx_seq_one_letter_code
_entity_poly.pdbx_strand_id
1 'polypeptide(L)'
;MADRHCLSNFLRYNFTDAPGLNNLTRLELDFSHFEYILLFKIPLRPFERFEGFGSNELAEQLRCLDSVKELTLRFHSPYAAKLDDPWGYTGGYNTSMWYCDWNGRRDVNGFATSCNKTITDWIITGAFDTIKHFPKVVLAGAIKESVKTKWDLRLAEHKREEKIDLSKDMQVIASWNGGAPPCNCTTPCEYNMYASHAHQVRCLGWCCGYSRSGMRSKEYYQQLSEYRFDFEG
;
A
#
# COMPACT_ATOMS: atom_id res chain seq x y z
N MET A 1 11.98 6.34 -1.92
CA MET A 1 11.65 6.03 -3.33
C MET A 1 12.78 5.19 -3.86
N ALA A 2 12.57 3.88 -3.96
CA ALA A 2 13.42 3.08 -4.82
C ALA A 2 13.30 3.66 -6.24
N ASP A 3 14.43 3.91 -6.89
CA ASP A 3 14.45 4.49 -8.23
C ASP A 3 13.60 3.60 -9.17
N ARG A 4 12.69 4.19 -9.94
CA ARG A 4 11.74 3.46 -10.81
C ARG A 4 12.46 2.54 -11.79
N HIS A 5 13.66 2.95 -12.21
CA HIS A 5 14.54 2.13 -13.02
C HIS A 5 15.05 0.89 -12.28
N CYS A 6 15.22 0.96 -10.96
CA CYS A 6 15.74 -0.14 -10.15
C CYS A 6 14.78 -1.32 -10.07
N LEU A 7 13.47 -1.10 -9.88
CA LEU A 7 12.51 -2.22 -9.80
C LEU A 7 12.25 -2.85 -11.18
N SER A 8 12.11 -2.04 -12.22
CA SER A 8 11.98 -2.52 -13.61
C SER A 8 13.21 -3.30 -14.06
N ASN A 9 14.41 -2.78 -13.76
CA ASN A 9 15.66 -3.47 -14.06
C ASN A 9 15.81 -4.70 -13.16
N PHE A 10 15.44 -4.64 -11.88
CA PHE A 10 15.49 -5.80 -10.98
C PHE A 10 14.60 -6.94 -11.52
N LEU A 11 13.38 -6.63 -11.96
CA LEU A 11 12.48 -7.62 -12.54
C LEU A 11 12.99 -8.14 -13.90
N ARG A 12 13.47 -7.26 -14.79
CA ARG A 12 14.00 -7.65 -16.10
C ARG A 12 15.36 -8.37 -16.05
N TYR A 13 16.26 -8.04 -15.13
CA TYR A 13 17.61 -8.62 -15.08
C TYR A 13 17.70 -9.83 -14.15
N ASN A 14 16.90 -9.90 -13.09
CA ASN A 14 16.95 -11.02 -12.14
C ASN A 14 15.84 -12.05 -12.35
N PHE A 15 14.77 -11.71 -13.09
CA PHE A 15 13.65 -12.63 -13.32
C PHE A 15 13.33 -12.90 -14.79
N THR A 16 14.30 -12.76 -15.69
CA THR A 16 14.17 -13.44 -17.00
C THR A 16 14.08 -14.94 -16.75
N ASP A 17 12.91 -15.52 -17.02
CA ASP A 17 12.65 -16.96 -17.10
C ASP A 17 13.38 -17.55 -18.33
N ALA A 18 14.69 -17.35 -18.41
CA ALA A 18 15.54 -18.14 -19.27
C ALA A 18 15.38 -19.60 -18.78
N PRO A 19 14.86 -20.51 -19.64
CA PRO A 19 14.53 -21.87 -19.22
C PRO A 19 15.74 -22.54 -18.56
N GLY A 20 15.60 -22.89 -17.27
CA GLY A 20 16.61 -23.61 -16.50
C GLY A 20 17.55 -22.79 -15.62
N LEU A 21 17.45 -21.46 -15.58
CA LEU A 21 18.30 -20.62 -14.71
C LEU A 21 17.60 -20.09 -13.46
N ASN A 22 16.27 -19.96 -13.48
CA ASN A 22 15.53 -19.36 -12.37
C ASN A 22 14.81 -20.40 -11.52
N ASN A 23 15.41 -20.74 -10.37
CA ASN A 23 14.81 -21.60 -9.34
C ASN A 23 14.00 -20.80 -8.31
N LEU A 24 13.53 -19.60 -8.67
CA LEU A 24 12.74 -18.77 -7.77
C LEU A 24 11.37 -19.40 -7.56
N THR A 25 11.21 -20.08 -6.43
CA THR A 25 9.93 -20.71 -6.06
C THR A 25 9.07 -19.82 -5.17
N ARG A 26 9.63 -18.75 -4.61
CA ARG A 26 8.94 -17.83 -3.70
C ARG A 26 9.29 -16.39 -4.03
N LEU A 27 8.28 -15.54 -4.11
CA LEU A 27 8.41 -14.11 -4.34
C LEU A 27 7.66 -13.37 -3.23
N GLU A 28 8.31 -12.42 -2.57
CA GLU A 28 7.67 -11.52 -1.63
C GLU A 28 7.70 -10.10 -2.21
N LEU A 29 6.54 -9.49 -2.33
CA LEU A 29 6.38 -8.08 -2.64
C LEU A 29 6.20 -7.34 -1.32
N ASP A 30 7.13 -6.44 -1.03
CA ASP A 30 7.12 -5.60 0.17
C ASP A 30 7.11 -4.13 -0.27
N PHE A 31 5.90 -3.63 -0.52
CA PHE A 31 5.67 -2.33 -1.13
C PHE A 31 4.76 -1.47 -0.25
N SER A 32 4.96 -0.15 -0.34
CA SER A 32 3.99 0.81 0.18
C SER A 32 2.64 0.69 -0.55
N HIS A 33 1.56 1.20 0.06
CA HIS A 33 0.25 1.23 -0.59
C HIS A 33 0.29 2.00 -1.92
N PHE A 34 1.06 3.10 -1.97
CA PHE A 34 1.28 3.86 -3.20
C PHE A 34 1.93 3.02 -4.29
N GLU A 35 2.99 2.28 -3.98
CA GLU A 35 3.68 1.42 -4.94
C GLU A 35 2.78 0.29 -5.44
N TYR A 36 1.97 -0.33 -4.58
CA TYR A 36 0.97 -1.31 -5.01
C TYR A 36 -0.08 -0.73 -5.96
N ILE A 37 -0.60 0.48 -5.68
CA ILE A 37 -1.55 1.17 -6.56
C ILE A 37 -0.95 1.38 -7.95
N LEU A 38 0.31 1.82 -8.03
CA LEU A 38 1.00 2.01 -9.30
C LEU A 38 1.29 0.68 -10.01
N LEU A 39 1.75 -0.33 -9.27
CA LEU A 39 2.10 -1.65 -9.81
C LEU A 39 0.88 -2.33 -10.44
N PHE A 40 -0.23 -2.38 -9.71
CA PHE A 40 -1.46 -3.04 -10.15
C PHE A 40 -2.43 -2.13 -10.92
N LYS A 41 -2.01 -0.89 -11.23
CA LYS A 41 -2.79 0.07 -12.03
C LYS A 41 -4.19 0.30 -11.49
N ILE A 42 -4.30 0.44 -10.17
CA ILE A 42 -5.59 0.58 -9.50
C ILE A 42 -6.17 1.95 -9.84
N PRO A 43 -7.39 2.03 -10.42
CA PRO A 43 -7.97 3.27 -10.94
C PRO A 43 -8.42 4.20 -9.82
N LEU A 44 -7.47 4.78 -9.11
CA LEU A 44 -7.71 5.67 -7.99
C LEU A 44 -7.25 7.07 -8.34
N ARG A 45 -8.16 8.04 -8.22
CA ARG A 45 -7.82 9.46 -8.41
C ARG A 45 -7.22 10.05 -7.14
N PRO A 46 -6.18 10.90 -7.25
CA PRO A 46 -5.58 11.43 -8.48
C PRO A 46 -4.44 10.57 -9.06
N PHE A 47 -4.19 9.37 -8.52
CA PHE A 47 -3.04 8.53 -8.88
C PHE A 47 -2.99 8.13 -10.35
N GLU A 48 -4.14 8.05 -11.00
CA GLU A 48 -4.27 7.83 -12.45
C GLU A 48 -3.45 8.80 -13.31
N ARG A 49 -3.17 10.01 -12.80
CA ARG A 49 -2.46 11.07 -13.53
C ARG A 49 -0.96 11.07 -13.28
N PHE A 50 -0.46 10.23 -12.38
CA PHE A 50 0.97 10.21 -12.08
C PHE A 50 1.72 9.56 -13.24
N GLU A 51 2.86 10.16 -13.59
CA GLU A 51 3.80 9.55 -14.54
C GLU A 51 4.12 8.12 -14.08
N GLY A 52 4.07 7.14 -14.96
CA GLY A 52 4.25 5.73 -14.61
C GLY A 52 2.95 4.96 -14.28
N PHE A 53 1.83 5.67 -14.07
CA PHE A 53 0.52 5.02 -14.00
C PHE A 53 0.17 4.43 -15.37
N GLY A 54 -0.21 3.15 -15.42
CA GLY A 54 -0.57 2.48 -16.66
C GLY A 54 0.59 2.02 -17.56
N SER A 55 1.79 2.59 -17.42
CA SER A 55 2.96 2.25 -18.29
C SER A 55 3.68 0.96 -17.89
N ASN A 56 3.40 0.40 -16.71
CA ASN A 56 4.12 -0.77 -16.22
C ASN A 56 3.56 -2.08 -16.78
N GLU A 57 4.34 -2.74 -17.62
CA GLU A 57 4.22 -4.17 -17.95
C GLU A 57 4.47 -5.06 -16.73
N LEU A 58 4.93 -4.52 -15.60
CA LEU A 58 5.41 -5.29 -14.46
C LEU A 58 4.36 -6.25 -13.87
N ALA A 59 3.11 -5.81 -13.70
CA ALA A 59 2.05 -6.71 -13.24
C ALA A 59 1.80 -7.86 -14.24
N GLU A 60 1.89 -7.60 -15.54
CA GLU A 60 1.79 -8.66 -16.55
C GLU A 60 3.02 -9.56 -16.53
N GLN A 61 4.22 -9.01 -16.35
CA GLN A 61 5.47 -9.77 -16.21
C GLN A 61 5.46 -10.69 -14.98
N LEU A 62 4.80 -10.29 -13.89
CA LEU A 62 4.60 -11.17 -12.73
C LEU A 62 3.86 -12.45 -13.12
N ARG A 63 2.92 -12.39 -14.07
CA ARG A 63 2.16 -13.56 -14.55
C ARG A 63 3.02 -14.54 -15.34
N CYS A 64 4.15 -14.08 -15.87
CA CYS A 64 5.08 -14.90 -16.62
C CYS A 64 6.08 -15.66 -15.73
N LEU A 65 6.02 -15.51 -14.40
CA LEU A 65 6.94 -16.16 -13.46
C LEU A 65 6.43 -17.55 -13.08
N ASP A 66 6.42 -18.49 -14.02
CA ASP A 66 5.85 -19.84 -13.86
C ASP A 66 6.60 -20.69 -12.81
N SER A 67 7.87 -20.35 -12.57
CA SER A 67 8.73 -20.97 -11.55
C SER A 67 8.25 -20.66 -10.12
N VAL A 68 7.56 -19.53 -9.90
CA VAL A 68 7.11 -19.07 -8.59
C VAL A 68 5.88 -19.85 -8.14
N LYS A 69 6.02 -20.57 -7.02
CA LYS A 69 4.96 -21.37 -6.41
C LYS A 69 4.24 -20.65 -5.28
N GLU A 70 4.86 -19.63 -4.71
CA GLU A 70 4.31 -18.83 -3.62
C GLU A 70 4.59 -17.33 -3.85
N LEU A 71 3.53 -16.53 -3.91
CA LEU A 71 3.59 -15.09 -3.90
C LEU A 71 3.12 -14.57 -2.54
N THR A 72 3.95 -13.78 -1.85
CA THR A 72 3.57 -13.07 -0.64
C THR A 72 3.38 -11.59 -0.96
N LEU A 73 2.20 -11.05 -0.60
CA LEU A 73 1.97 -9.60 -0.56
C LEU A 73 2.10 -9.15 0.90
N ARG A 74 3.15 -8.39 1.20
CA ARG A 74 3.36 -7.81 2.53
C ARG A 74 2.81 -6.39 2.56
N PHE A 75 1.93 -6.13 3.52
CA PHE A 75 1.36 -4.81 3.78
C PHE A 75 2.04 -4.19 4.99
N HIS A 76 2.50 -2.95 4.83
CA HIS A 76 3.16 -2.21 5.90
C HIS A 76 2.17 -1.80 6.99
N SER A 77 2.71 -1.54 8.18
CA SER A 77 1.93 -1.06 9.32
C SER A 77 1.21 0.26 9.00
N PRO A 78 -0.03 0.47 9.47
CA PRO A 78 -0.68 1.78 9.38
C PRO A 78 0.14 2.88 10.09
N TYR A 79 1.05 2.53 11.00
CA TYR A 79 1.97 3.49 11.61
C TYR A 79 3.01 4.07 10.63
N ALA A 80 3.26 3.37 9.52
CA ALA A 80 4.08 3.84 8.43
C ALA A 80 3.29 4.67 7.40
N ALA A 81 1.99 4.90 7.63
CA ALA A 81 1.12 5.65 6.70
C ALA A 81 1.66 7.05 6.35
N LYS A 82 2.44 7.70 7.24
CA LYS A 82 3.10 8.97 6.88
C LYS A 82 4.02 8.84 5.65
N LEU A 83 4.65 7.69 5.46
CA LEU A 83 5.58 7.40 4.38
C LEU A 83 4.91 6.60 3.25
N ASP A 84 3.98 5.71 3.60
CA ASP A 84 3.48 4.68 2.69
C ASP A 84 2.06 4.94 2.18
N ASP A 85 1.32 5.82 2.85
CA ASP A 85 -0.04 6.17 2.46
C ASP A 85 0.01 7.14 1.27
N PRO A 86 -0.72 6.84 0.19
CA PRO A 86 -0.66 7.67 -1.01
C PRO A 86 -1.39 9.02 -0.82
N TRP A 87 -2.20 9.16 0.23
CA TRP A 87 -2.75 10.43 0.74
C TRP A 87 -2.02 10.96 1.99
N GLY A 88 -0.99 10.25 2.47
CA GLY A 88 -0.16 10.63 3.60
C GLY A 88 0.67 11.90 3.37
N TYR A 89 1.27 12.42 4.44
CA TYR A 89 2.04 13.68 4.41
C TYR A 89 3.33 13.54 3.59
N THR A 90 3.30 14.02 2.35
CA THR A 90 4.50 14.23 1.54
C THR A 90 5.02 15.65 1.78
N GLY A 91 5.79 15.83 2.86
CA GLY A 91 6.36 17.13 3.29
C GLY A 91 7.33 17.82 2.32
N GLY A 92 7.30 17.49 1.03
CA GLY A 92 8.17 18.05 -0.01
C GLY A 92 7.46 18.49 -1.29
N TYR A 93 6.14 18.27 -1.44
CA TYR A 93 5.44 18.79 -2.61
C TYR A 93 4.86 20.17 -2.31
N ASN A 94 5.37 21.13 -3.09
CA ASN A 94 5.02 22.54 -3.12
C ASN A 94 3.54 22.77 -2.75
N THR A 95 3.31 23.57 -1.73
CA THR A 95 2.02 23.94 -1.13
C THR A 95 1.06 24.66 -2.08
N SER A 96 1.35 24.72 -3.38
CA SER A 96 0.47 25.29 -4.38
C SER A 96 -0.52 24.24 -4.90
N MET A 97 -1.68 24.21 -4.26
CA MET A 97 -3.01 23.92 -4.84
C MET A 97 -3.62 22.51 -4.81
N TRP A 98 -2.91 21.39 -4.63
CA TRP A 98 -3.53 20.08 -4.95
C TRP A 98 -3.81 19.12 -3.78
N TYR A 99 -3.28 19.38 -2.60
CA TYR A 99 -3.45 18.49 -1.44
C TYR A 99 -4.21 19.12 -0.26
N CYS A 100 -4.41 20.43 -0.26
CA CYS A 100 -4.98 21.14 0.88
C CYS A 100 -6.50 20.95 1.04
N ASP A 101 -7.21 20.44 0.03
CA ASP A 101 -8.66 20.67 -0.04
C ASP A 101 -9.52 19.45 -0.34
N TRP A 102 -9.01 18.21 -0.20
CA TRP A 102 -9.86 17.02 -0.39
C TRP A 102 -10.76 16.70 0.84
N ASN A 103 -11.32 17.76 1.44
CA ASN A 103 -12.45 17.82 2.39
C ASN A 103 -12.18 17.98 3.90
N GLY A 104 -11.07 18.59 4.30
CA GLY A 104 -10.95 18.99 5.71
C GLY A 104 -9.81 19.95 5.93
N ARG A 105 -10.13 21.05 6.61
CA ARG A 105 -9.14 21.85 7.35
C ARG A 105 -8.25 20.88 8.14
N ARG A 106 -7.04 20.59 7.63
CA ARG A 106 -6.06 19.68 8.25
C ARG A 106 -5.67 20.14 9.67
N ASP A 107 -5.86 21.43 9.91
CA ASP A 107 -5.70 22.11 11.19
C ASP A 107 -6.85 21.87 12.19
N VAL A 108 -8.02 21.40 11.72
CA VAL A 108 -9.24 21.20 12.52
C VAL A 108 -9.62 19.72 12.64
N ASN A 109 -9.45 18.92 11.57
CA ASN A 109 -9.97 17.53 11.50
C ASN A 109 -8.90 16.43 11.58
N GLY A 110 -7.62 16.78 11.73
CA GLY A 110 -6.54 15.80 11.85
C GLY A 110 -5.99 15.30 10.52
N PHE A 111 -5.09 14.31 10.62
CA PHE A 111 -4.27 13.80 9.54
C PHE A 111 -5.06 12.78 8.72
N ALA A 112 -5.48 13.14 7.50
CA ALA A 112 -6.26 12.23 6.64
C ALA A 112 -5.35 11.18 5.97
N THR A 113 -4.99 10.13 6.70
CA THR A 113 -4.48 8.89 6.08
C THR A 113 -5.65 8.08 5.54
N SER A 114 -5.41 7.28 4.50
CA SER A 114 -6.37 6.24 4.11
C SER A 114 -6.64 5.27 5.25
N CYS A 115 -7.88 4.80 5.33
CA CYS A 115 -8.18 3.65 6.17
C CYS A 115 -7.38 2.44 5.67
N ASN A 116 -6.45 1.93 6.49
CA ASN A 116 -5.61 0.77 6.15
C ASN A 116 -6.44 -0.45 5.73
N LYS A 117 -7.60 -0.68 6.37
CA LYS A 117 -8.52 -1.75 5.99
C LYS A 117 -9.02 -1.57 4.54
N THR A 118 -9.50 -0.37 4.22
CA THR A 118 -10.13 -0.07 2.93
C THR A 118 -9.11 -0.07 1.82
N ILE A 119 -7.95 0.58 2.03
CA ILE A 119 -6.92 0.66 0.99
C ILE A 119 -6.31 -0.70 0.67
N THR A 120 -6.06 -1.55 1.68
CA THR A 120 -5.57 -2.92 1.46
C THR A 120 -6.60 -3.77 0.73
N ASP A 121 -7.89 -3.64 1.05
CA ASP A 121 -8.95 -4.32 0.31
C ASP A 121 -8.99 -3.90 -1.16
N TRP A 122 -8.86 -2.59 -1.44
CA TRP A 122 -8.79 -2.08 -2.81
C TRP A 122 -7.54 -2.55 -3.54
N ILE A 123 -6.39 -2.61 -2.86
CA ILE A 123 -5.14 -3.13 -3.41
C ILE A 123 -5.30 -4.56 -3.86
N ILE A 124 -5.81 -5.43 -2.99
CA ILE A 124 -5.99 -6.84 -3.33
C ILE A 124 -7.06 -7.00 -4.43
N THR A 125 -8.11 -6.17 -4.42
CA THR A 125 -9.13 -6.14 -5.50
C THR A 125 -8.50 -5.87 -6.86
N GLY A 126 -7.71 -4.79 -6.98
CA GLY A 126 -7.04 -4.43 -8.23
C GLY A 126 -5.94 -5.42 -8.62
N ALA A 127 -5.28 -6.02 -7.64
CA ALA A 127 -4.23 -7.01 -7.86
C ALA A 127 -4.77 -8.39 -8.26
N PHE A 128 -6.05 -8.68 -7.97
CA PHE A 128 -6.60 -10.04 -8.03
C PHE A 128 -6.36 -10.74 -9.36
N ASP A 129 -6.61 -10.05 -10.48
CA ASP A 129 -6.45 -10.62 -11.82
C ASP A 129 -5.00 -11.09 -12.08
N THR A 130 -4.02 -10.41 -11.47
CA THR A 130 -2.60 -10.74 -11.60
C THR A 130 -2.17 -11.81 -10.61
N ILE A 131 -2.56 -11.71 -9.35
CA ILE A 131 -2.03 -12.58 -8.30
C ILE A 131 -2.71 -13.97 -8.28
N LYS A 132 -3.91 -14.09 -8.85
CA LYS A 132 -4.65 -15.37 -8.89
C LYS A 132 -3.93 -16.48 -9.69
N HIS A 133 -2.97 -16.10 -10.55
CA HIS A 133 -2.17 -17.03 -11.34
C HIS A 133 -1.18 -17.85 -10.50
N PHE A 134 -0.80 -17.36 -9.32
CA PHE A 134 0.18 -18.05 -8.47
C PHE A 134 -0.46 -19.23 -7.71
N PRO A 135 0.21 -20.39 -7.62
CA PRO A 135 -0.34 -21.56 -6.93
C PRO A 135 -0.68 -21.32 -5.46
N LYS A 136 0.07 -20.43 -4.79
CA LYS A 136 -0.18 -19.99 -3.43
C LYS A 136 0.04 -18.48 -3.34
N VAL A 137 -0.94 -17.78 -2.77
CA VAL A 137 -0.84 -16.35 -2.44
C VAL A 137 -0.96 -16.22 -0.93
N VAL A 138 -0.04 -15.48 -0.32
CA VAL A 138 -0.02 -15.21 1.12
C VAL A 138 -0.18 -13.71 1.34
N LEU A 139 -1.21 -13.34 2.09
CA LEU A 139 -1.40 -11.96 2.55
C LEU A 139 -0.75 -11.83 3.94
N ALA A 140 0.30 -11.00 4.03
CA ALA A 140 1.14 -10.84 5.20
C ALA A 140 1.27 -9.38 5.65
N GLY A 141 1.82 -9.18 6.85
CA GLY A 141 2.00 -7.84 7.42
C GLY A 141 0.74 -7.31 8.10
N ALA A 142 0.55 -5.99 8.07
CA ALA A 142 -0.54 -5.32 8.77
C ALA A 142 -1.84 -5.30 7.96
N ILE A 143 -2.46 -6.47 7.85
CA ILE A 143 -3.79 -6.64 7.24
C ILE A 143 -4.82 -6.89 8.35
N LYS A 144 -5.99 -6.24 8.26
CA LYS A 144 -7.10 -6.52 9.18
C LYS A 144 -7.66 -7.90 8.88
N GLU A 145 -7.97 -8.68 9.91
CA GLU A 145 -8.47 -10.06 9.76
C GLU A 145 -9.68 -10.13 8.82
N SER A 146 -10.68 -9.26 8.98
CA SER A 146 -11.84 -9.21 8.06
C SER A 146 -11.50 -9.09 6.56
N VAL A 147 -10.38 -8.43 6.21
CA VAL A 147 -9.91 -8.32 4.82
C VAL A 147 -9.13 -9.57 4.45
N LYS A 148 -8.27 -10.06 5.34
CA LYS A 148 -7.52 -11.29 5.15
C LYS A 148 -8.44 -12.49 4.91
N THR A 149 -9.42 -12.73 5.80
CA THR A 149 -10.38 -13.82 5.68
C THR A 149 -11.18 -13.73 4.37
N LYS A 150 -11.64 -12.53 3.99
CA LYS A 150 -12.37 -12.29 2.72
C LYS A 150 -11.54 -12.75 1.52
N TRP A 151 -10.26 -12.38 1.47
CA TRP A 151 -9.42 -12.68 0.32
C TRP A 151 -8.82 -14.07 0.33
N ASP A 152 -8.51 -14.63 1.50
CA ASP A 152 -8.11 -16.04 1.61
C ASP A 152 -9.25 -16.95 1.11
N LEU A 153 -10.51 -16.61 1.41
CA LEU A 153 -11.68 -17.31 0.87
C LEU A 153 -11.80 -17.17 -0.65
N ARG A 154 -11.76 -15.94 -1.19
CA ARG A 154 -11.83 -15.69 -2.64
C ARG A 154 -10.70 -16.39 -3.41
N LEU A 155 -9.48 -16.37 -2.88
CA LEU A 155 -8.35 -17.09 -3.49
C LEU A 155 -8.57 -18.61 -3.47
N ALA A 156 -9.18 -19.17 -2.42
CA ALA A 156 -9.52 -20.58 -2.36
C ALA A 156 -10.67 -20.96 -3.30
N GLU A 157 -11.71 -20.13 -3.42
CA GLU A 157 -12.81 -20.26 -4.38
C GLU A 157 -12.29 -20.29 -5.82
N HIS A 158 -11.38 -19.37 -6.18
CA HIS A 158 -10.77 -19.35 -7.50
C HIS A 158 -10.02 -20.65 -7.84
N LYS A 159 -9.31 -21.24 -6.88
CA LYS A 159 -8.61 -22.52 -7.07
C LYS A 159 -9.55 -23.70 -7.27
N ARG A 160 -10.82 -23.57 -6.86
CA ARG A 160 -11.89 -24.53 -7.16
C ARG A 160 -12.59 -24.22 -8.50
N GLU A 161 -11.98 -23.38 -9.33
CA GLU A 161 -12.51 -22.95 -10.62
C GLU A 161 -13.82 -22.15 -10.53
N GLU A 162 -14.11 -21.58 -9.36
CA GLU A 162 -15.26 -20.69 -9.19
C GLU A 162 -14.96 -19.33 -9.85
N LYS A 163 -15.92 -18.85 -10.65
CA LYS A 163 -15.80 -17.55 -11.32
C LYS A 163 -16.06 -16.42 -10.33
N ILE A 164 -15.03 -15.66 -10.00
CA ILE A 164 -15.11 -14.49 -9.13
C ILE A 164 -15.25 -13.24 -10.00
N ASP A 165 -16.40 -12.58 -9.91
CA ASP A 165 -16.66 -11.31 -10.57
C ASP A 165 -16.39 -10.13 -9.63
N LEU A 166 -15.34 -9.37 -9.94
CA LEU A 166 -14.94 -8.16 -9.20
C LEU A 166 -15.37 -6.87 -9.89
N SER A 167 -16.17 -6.94 -10.96
CA SER A 167 -16.54 -5.76 -11.76
C SER A 167 -17.18 -4.65 -10.92
N LYS A 168 -18.09 -5.01 -10.00
CA LYS A 168 -18.73 -4.07 -9.07
C LYS A 168 -17.74 -3.45 -8.09
N ASP A 169 -16.87 -4.27 -7.49
CA ASP A 169 -15.85 -3.80 -6.55
C ASP A 169 -14.90 -2.80 -7.26
N MET A 170 -14.45 -3.14 -8.47
CA MET A 170 -13.61 -2.27 -9.30
C MET A 170 -14.32 -0.99 -9.76
N GLN A 171 -15.63 -1.05 -10.03
CA GLN A 171 -16.41 0.14 -10.37
C GLN A 171 -16.51 1.12 -9.18
N VAL A 172 -16.66 0.60 -7.95
CA VAL A 172 -16.65 1.42 -6.73
C VAL A 172 -15.30 2.11 -6.55
N ILE A 173 -14.20 1.38 -6.76
CA ILE A 173 -12.84 1.92 -6.70
C ILE A 173 -12.65 3.01 -7.77
N ALA A 174 -12.98 2.72 -9.02
CA ALA A 174 -12.81 3.64 -10.16
C ALA A 174 -13.65 4.92 -10.07
N SER A 175 -14.81 4.84 -9.43
CA SER A 175 -15.70 5.99 -9.21
C SER A 175 -15.36 6.79 -7.94
N TRP A 176 -14.37 6.34 -7.16
CA TRP A 176 -13.99 7.02 -5.93
C TRP A 176 -13.35 8.38 -6.21
N ASN A 177 -14.07 9.43 -5.84
CA ASN A 177 -13.60 10.82 -5.89
C ASN A 177 -13.50 11.44 -4.49
N GLY A 178 -13.49 10.63 -3.43
CA GLY A 178 -13.65 11.08 -2.04
C GLY A 178 -12.37 11.43 -1.28
N GLY A 179 -11.21 11.47 -1.95
CA GLY A 179 -9.92 11.69 -1.28
C GLY A 179 -9.44 10.41 -0.62
N ALA A 180 -8.86 10.49 0.57
CA ALA A 180 -8.50 9.29 1.32
C ALA A 180 -9.76 8.44 1.63
N PRO A 181 -9.75 7.11 1.44
CA PRO A 181 -10.91 6.28 1.73
C PRO A 181 -11.28 6.35 3.22
N PRO A 182 -12.57 6.50 3.55
CA PRO A 182 -13.04 6.67 4.91
C PRO A 182 -12.81 5.42 5.74
N CYS A 183 -12.63 5.62 7.05
CA CYS A 183 -12.47 4.55 8.00
C CYS A 183 -13.82 4.15 8.60
N ASN A 184 -14.28 2.93 8.28
CA ASN A 184 -15.44 2.31 8.90
C ASN A 184 -15.04 1.19 9.88
N CYS A 185 -13.82 1.24 10.41
CA CYS A 185 -13.36 0.26 11.39
C CYS A 185 -13.92 0.59 12.78
N THR A 186 -14.33 -0.44 13.52
CA THR A 186 -14.75 -0.30 14.93
C THR A 186 -13.66 0.35 15.77
N THR A 187 -12.42 -0.08 15.58
CA THR A 187 -11.23 0.62 16.07
C THR A 187 -10.69 1.47 14.94
N PRO A 188 -10.72 2.82 15.05
CA PRO A 188 -10.20 3.70 14.02
C PRO A 188 -8.77 3.33 13.62
N CYS A 189 -8.48 3.41 12.32
CA CYS A 189 -7.10 3.27 11.82
C CYS A 189 -6.26 4.50 12.16
N GLU A 190 -6.92 5.64 12.41
CA GLU A 190 -6.31 6.85 12.94
C GLU A 190 -6.02 6.69 14.43
N TYR A 191 -4.75 6.79 14.80
CA TYR A 191 -4.34 6.76 16.20
C TYR A 191 -4.28 8.17 16.78
N ASN A 192 -4.93 8.39 17.93
CA ASN A 192 -4.87 9.63 18.71
C ASN A 192 -3.43 10.07 19.05
N MET A 193 -2.47 9.14 19.10
CA MET A 193 -1.06 9.47 19.30
C MET A 193 -0.45 10.25 18.12
N TYR A 194 -1.02 10.19 16.92
CA TYR A 194 -0.68 11.11 15.84
C TYR A 194 -1.34 12.47 16.01
N ALA A 195 -2.48 12.60 16.70
CA ALA A 195 -3.01 13.93 16.99
C ALA A 195 -2.06 14.68 17.94
N SER A 196 -1.50 14.00 18.95
CA SER A 196 -0.49 14.59 19.84
C SER A 196 0.90 14.74 19.18
N HIS A 197 1.34 13.77 18.35
CA HIS A 197 2.62 13.90 17.62
C HIS A 197 2.55 14.85 16.42
N ALA A 198 1.45 14.94 15.68
CA ALA A 198 1.28 15.93 14.61
C ALA A 198 1.29 17.35 15.20
N HIS A 199 0.82 17.51 16.45
CA HIS A 199 0.99 18.76 17.21
C HIS A 199 2.45 19.03 17.57
N GLN A 200 3.27 18.00 17.81
CA GLN A 200 4.72 18.15 18.02
C GLN A 200 5.49 18.38 16.70
N VAL A 201 5.07 17.76 15.59
CA VAL A 201 5.67 17.98 14.27
C VAL A 201 5.28 19.33 13.68
N ARG A 202 4.19 19.96 14.16
CA ARG A 202 3.83 21.35 13.85
C ARG A 202 4.88 22.38 14.26
N CYS A 203 5.86 22.03 15.09
CA CYS A 203 6.92 22.94 15.52
C CYS A 203 8.35 22.49 15.18
N LEU A 204 8.56 21.35 14.52
CA LEU A 204 9.91 20.76 14.39
C LEU A 204 10.46 20.75 12.96
N GLY A 205 10.41 21.90 12.29
CA GLY A 205 11.63 22.27 11.55
C GLY A 205 11.52 22.71 10.10
N TRP A 206 10.40 23.25 9.62
CA TRP A 206 10.46 24.04 8.36
C TRP A 206 9.78 25.41 8.35
N CYS A 207 8.88 25.71 9.29
CA CYS A 207 8.38 27.09 9.48
C CYS A 207 9.02 27.83 10.67
N CYS A 208 9.66 27.12 11.60
CA CYS A 208 10.40 27.70 12.72
C CYS A 208 11.75 27.00 12.82
N GLY A 209 12.85 27.76 12.75
CA GLY A 209 14.23 27.25 12.72
C GLY A 209 14.65 26.50 13.99
N TYR A 210 14.12 25.29 14.21
CA TYR A 210 14.56 24.38 15.26
C TYR A 210 15.69 23.50 14.74
N SER A 211 16.89 23.76 15.23
CA SER A 211 18.06 22.91 15.05
C SER A 211 17.81 21.53 15.66
N ARG A 212 18.08 20.49 14.86
CA ARG A 212 18.42 19.11 15.24
C ARG A 212 18.67 18.89 16.75
N SER A 213 17.72 18.23 17.42
CA SER A 213 18.05 17.42 18.60
C SER A 213 17.39 16.03 18.50
N GLY A 214 18.24 15.05 18.18
CA GLY A 214 18.37 13.89 19.04
C GLY A 214 17.52 12.64 18.82
N MET A 215 16.36 12.68 18.15
CA MET A 215 15.63 11.41 17.92
C MET A 215 16.28 10.67 16.75
N ARG A 216 17.11 9.66 17.07
CA ARG A 216 17.81 8.85 16.07
C ARG A 216 16.75 8.05 15.31
N SER A 217 16.69 8.18 13.99
CA SER A 217 15.79 7.44 13.10
C SER A 217 15.68 5.94 13.43
N LYS A 218 16.76 5.35 13.95
CA LYS A 218 16.78 3.97 14.46
C LYS A 218 15.77 3.68 15.57
N GLU A 219 15.58 4.56 16.54
CA GLU A 219 14.61 4.34 17.63
C GLU A 219 13.16 4.37 17.11
N TYR A 220 12.88 5.23 16.12
CA TYR A 220 11.59 5.25 15.44
C TYR A 220 11.32 3.95 14.67
N TYR A 221 12.28 3.47 13.87
CA TYR A 221 12.14 2.20 13.15
C TYR A 221 12.10 0.99 14.09
N GLN A 222 12.83 1.05 15.22
CA GLN A 222 12.81 0.01 16.23
C GLN A 222 11.44 -0.05 16.93
N GLN A 223 10.87 1.09 17.35
CA GLN A 223 9.51 1.15 17.90
C GLN A 223 8.47 0.62 16.91
N LEU A 224 8.56 0.99 15.63
CA LEU A 224 7.68 0.45 14.59
C LEU A 224 7.80 -1.08 14.43
N SER A 225 8.99 -1.63 14.60
CA SER A 225 9.24 -3.08 14.52
C SER A 225 8.83 -3.86 15.78
N GLU A 226 8.79 -3.19 16.93
CA GLU A 226 8.38 -3.75 18.23
C GLU A 226 6.85 -3.84 18.39
N TYR A 227 6.08 -3.09 17.59
CA TYR A 227 4.64 -3.33 17.39
C TYR A 227 4.41 -4.61 16.56
N ARG A 228 4.85 -5.77 17.08
CA ARG A 228 4.29 -7.06 16.69
C ARG A 228 2.87 -7.13 17.24
N PHE A 229 1.92 -7.10 16.32
CA PHE A 229 0.52 -7.20 16.69
C PHE A 229 0.19 -8.63 17.09
N ASP A 230 -0.10 -8.82 18.37
CA ASP A 230 -1.06 -9.82 18.79
C ASP A 230 -2.42 -9.33 18.29
N PHE A 231 -2.83 -9.78 17.10
CA PHE A 231 -4.23 -9.72 16.74
C PHE A 231 -4.93 -10.71 17.66
N GLU A 232 -5.53 -10.22 18.74
CA GLU A 232 -6.47 -11.03 19.53
C GLU A 232 -7.54 -11.58 18.58
N GLY A 233 -7.78 -12.90 18.73
CA GLY A 233 -8.41 -13.79 17.75
C GLY A 233 -9.90 -13.59 17.48
#